data_AF-H0V0A3-F1
#
_entry.id   AF-H0V0A3-F1
#
_cell.length_a   1.000
_cell.length_b   1.000
_cell.length_c   1.000
_cell.angle_alpha   90.00
_cell.angle_beta   90.00
_cell.angle_gamma   90.00
#
_symmetry.space_group_name_H-M   'P 1'
#
loop_
_entity.id
_entity.type
_entity.pdbx_description
1 polymer ?
#
loop_
_entity_poly.entity_id
_entity_poly.type
_entity_poly.pdbx_seq_one_letter_code
_entity_poly.pdbx_strand_id
1 'polypeptide(L)'
;MTCGLRSVAAIFGRPPGWPGYLRQLCGDGAVMDLGPMRKSYRGDREAFEETQLASLDPIKQFTSWFEEAVQCPDIGEANAMCLATCTRTRIPLPPLSSTGSPF
;
A
#
# COMPACT_ATOMS: atom_id res chain seq x y z
N MET A 1 -37.04 -14.76 34.26
CA MET A 1 -36.14 -13.66 33.84
C MET A 1 -35.55 -14.04 32.48
N THR A 2 -36.10 -13.52 31.40
CA THR A 2 -35.52 -13.66 30.05
C THR A 2 -35.77 -12.35 29.30
N CYS A 3 -34.74 -11.49 29.26
CA CYS A 3 -34.74 -10.28 28.46
C CYS A 3 -34.15 -10.63 27.08
N GLY A 4 -34.97 -10.57 26.03
CA GLY A 4 -34.54 -10.77 24.65
C GLY A 4 -34.05 -9.46 24.05
N LEU A 5 -32.74 -9.35 23.81
CA LEU A 5 -32.14 -8.25 23.05
C LEU A 5 -32.44 -8.45 21.56
N ARG A 6 -33.28 -7.59 20.99
CA ARG A 6 -33.47 -7.47 19.54
C ARG A 6 -32.34 -6.63 18.98
N SER A 7 -31.48 -7.24 18.18
CA SER A 7 -30.47 -6.53 17.38
C SER A 7 -31.14 -5.65 16.33
N VAL A 8 -30.82 -4.36 16.30
CA VAL A 8 -31.19 -3.45 15.21
C VAL A 8 -30.11 -3.55 14.14
N ALA A 9 -30.43 -4.19 13.02
CA ALA A 9 -29.61 -4.13 11.81
C ALA A 9 -29.89 -2.79 11.10
N ALA A 10 -28.94 -1.86 11.16
CA ALA A 10 -28.97 -0.68 10.32
C ALA A 10 -28.58 -1.10 8.89
N ILE A 11 -29.58 -1.40 8.05
CA ILE A 11 -29.37 -1.51 6.61
C ILE A 11 -29.20 -0.09 6.08
N PHE A 12 -27.97 0.28 5.76
CA PHE A 12 -27.69 1.51 5.03
C PHE A 12 -28.23 1.34 3.61
N GLY A 13 -29.46 1.81 3.39
CA GLY A 13 -30.10 1.80 2.08
C GLY A 13 -29.26 2.58 1.06
N ARG A 14 -29.02 1.97 -0.09
CA ARG A 14 -28.37 2.63 -1.23
C ARG A 14 -29.32 3.70 -1.78
N PRO A 15 -28.95 4.99 -1.86
CA PRO A 15 -29.82 6.01 -2.41
C PRO A 15 -30.00 5.78 -3.92
N PRO A 16 -31.21 5.96 -4.48
CA PRO A 16 -31.44 5.94 -5.91
C PRO A 16 -31.05 7.31 -6.50
N GLY A 17 -30.06 7.31 -7.39
CA GLY A 17 -29.67 8.51 -8.15
C GLY A 17 -28.45 9.22 -7.58
N TRP A 18 -27.27 8.71 -7.91
CA TRP A 18 -26.05 9.51 -7.88
C TRP A 18 -25.90 10.12 -9.28
N PRO A 19 -25.98 11.46 -9.44
CA PRO A 19 -25.63 12.10 -10.70
C PRO A 19 -24.18 11.74 -11.07
N GLY A 20 -23.90 11.59 -12.36
CA GLY A 20 -22.69 10.97 -12.94
C GLY A 20 -21.33 11.64 -12.67
N TYR A 21 -21.12 12.24 -11.51
CA TYR A 21 -19.86 12.80 -11.04
C TYR A 21 -18.91 11.75 -10.43
N LEU A 22 -19.35 10.49 -10.30
CA LEU A 22 -18.49 9.38 -9.87
C LEU A 22 -17.92 8.57 -11.06
N ARG A 23 -17.76 9.19 -12.23
CA ARG A 23 -16.98 8.65 -13.35
C ARG A 23 -15.67 9.41 -13.56
N GLN A 24 -15.20 10.12 -12.53
CA GLN A 24 -14.05 11.03 -12.65
C GLN A 24 -13.05 10.89 -11.50
N LEU A 25 -12.98 9.72 -10.84
CA LEU A 25 -11.85 9.33 -9.99
C LEU A 25 -11.05 8.15 -10.55
N CYS A 26 -11.54 7.49 -11.60
CA CYS A 26 -10.70 6.69 -12.50
C CYS A 26 -10.26 7.56 -13.69
N GLY A 27 -9.89 8.81 -13.41
CA GLY A 27 -9.24 9.68 -14.39
C GLY A 27 -7.79 9.26 -14.47
N ASP A 28 -7.44 8.61 -15.57
CA ASP A 28 -6.08 8.38 -16.06
C ASP A 28 -5.06 8.19 -14.94
N GLY A 29 -5.02 6.99 -14.36
CA GLY A 29 -3.89 6.57 -13.54
C GLY A 29 -2.68 6.55 -14.43
N ALA A 30 -2.06 7.72 -14.63
CA ALA A 30 -0.82 7.85 -15.37
C ALA A 30 0.10 6.81 -14.78
N VAL A 31 0.42 5.79 -15.59
CA VAL A 31 1.42 4.80 -15.23
C VAL A 31 2.71 5.59 -15.07
N MET A 32 3.04 5.93 -13.83
CA MET A 32 4.28 6.62 -13.52
C MET A 32 5.40 5.62 -13.76
N ASP A 33 6.23 5.86 -14.77
CA ASP A 33 7.44 5.07 -14.98
C ASP A 33 8.44 5.42 -13.88
N LEU A 34 8.48 4.57 -12.86
CA LEU A 34 9.44 4.67 -11.75
C LEU A 34 10.75 3.95 -12.07
N GLY A 35 10.88 3.33 -13.25
CA GLY A 35 12.09 2.65 -13.71
C GLY A 35 13.35 3.51 -13.56
N PRO A 36 13.34 4.78 -13.99
CA PRO A 36 14.49 5.69 -13.84
C PRO A 36 14.89 6.00 -12.40
N MET A 37 14.00 5.84 -11.41
CA MET A 37 14.34 6.06 -10.00
C MET A 37 15.17 4.91 -9.40
N ARG A 38 15.18 3.73 -10.03
CA ARG A 38 15.88 2.56 -9.51
C ARG A 38 17.40 2.75 -9.68
N LYS A 39 18.13 2.68 -8.56
CA LYS A 39 19.59 2.57 -8.57
C LYS A 39 19.99 1.11 -8.84
N SER A 40 21.13 0.89 -9.50
CA SER A 40 21.70 -0.45 -9.65
C SER A 40 22.09 -1.00 -8.28
N TYR A 41 21.87 -2.29 -8.07
CA TYR A 41 22.32 -2.96 -6.86
C TYR A 41 23.85 -2.99 -6.83
N ARG A 42 24.42 -2.84 -5.63
CA ARG A 42 25.85 -3.03 -5.40
C ARG A 42 26.18 -4.53 -5.48
N GLY A 43 27.41 -4.85 -5.87
CA GLY A 43 27.89 -6.23 -5.89
C GLY A 43 28.20 -6.76 -4.49
N ASP A 44 28.45 -8.07 -4.37
CA ASP A 44 28.61 -8.77 -3.08
C ASP A 44 29.64 -8.12 -2.12
N ARG A 45 30.73 -7.57 -2.65
CA ARG A 45 31.80 -6.95 -1.84
C ARG A 45 31.41 -5.60 -1.23
N GLU A 46 30.34 -5.01 -1.73
CA GLU A 46 29.80 -3.71 -1.31
C GLU A 46 28.41 -3.84 -0.68
N ALA A 47 27.93 -5.08 -0.49
CA ALA A 47 26.69 -5.36 0.19
C ALA A 47 26.79 -4.97 1.67
N PHE A 48 25.64 -4.62 2.25
CA PHE A 48 25.54 -4.35 3.68
C PHE A 48 25.43 -5.69 4.43
N GLU A 49 26.32 -5.93 5.38
CA GLU A 49 26.44 -7.18 6.15
C GLU A 49 26.11 -6.96 7.63
N GLU A 50 25.82 -8.03 8.38
CA GLU A 50 25.40 -7.93 9.78
C GLU A 50 26.46 -7.30 10.69
N THR A 51 27.75 -7.41 10.31
CA THR A 51 28.86 -6.76 11.03
C THR A 51 28.79 -5.23 11.02
N GLN A 52 27.99 -4.64 10.13
CA GLN A 52 27.82 -3.20 9.97
C GLN A 52 26.57 -2.67 10.71
N LEU A 53 25.84 -3.53 11.44
CA LEU A 53 24.74 -3.10 12.28
C LEU A 53 25.24 -2.22 13.42
N ALA A 54 24.59 -1.08 13.62
CA ALA A 54 24.79 -0.20 14.76
C ALA A 54 24.10 -0.76 16.02
N SER A 55 23.04 -1.56 15.86
CA SER A 55 22.32 -2.22 16.94
C SER A 55 21.59 -3.48 16.49
N LEU A 56 21.39 -4.42 17.41
CA LEU A 56 20.48 -5.56 17.24
C LEU A 56 19.03 -5.22 17.61
N ASP A 57 18.79 -4.06 18.23
CA ASP A 57 17.44 -3.55 18.45
C ASP A 57 16.94 -2.88 17.16
N PRO A 58 15.84 -3.37 16.55
CA PRO A 58 15.38 -2.90 15.25
C PRO A 58 14.99 -1.42 15.25
N ILE A 59 14.47 -0.90 16.37
CA ILE A 59 14.09 0.51 16.46
C ILE A 59 15.34 1.39 16.53
N LYS A 60 16.34 0.98 17.31
CA LYS A 60 17.62 1.71 17.38
C LYS A 60 18.38 1.67 16.07
N GLN A 61 18.38 0.52 15.38
CA GLN A 61 18.99 0.38 14.07
C GLN A 61 18.33 1.29 13.03
N PHE A 62 17.00 1.33 13.01
CA PHE A 62 16.25 2.24 12.14
C PHE A 62 16.58 3.70 12.44
N THR A 63 16.64 4.09 13.72
CA THR A 63 17.01 5.46 14.11
C THR A 63 18.40 5.84 13.58
N SER A 64 19.41 4.98 13.72
CA SER A 64 20.76 5.22 13.18
C SER A 64 20.73 5.46 11.68
N TRP A 65 20.07 4.59 10.92
CA TRP A 65 19.93 4.73 9.47
C TRP A 65 19.17 5.99 9.07
N PHE A 66 18.11 6.34 9.80
CA PHE A 66 17.32 7.53 9.52
C PHE A 66 18.14 8.80 9.75
N GLU A 67 18.88 8.88 10.86
CA GLU A 67 19.77 10.01 11.15
C GLU A 67 20.86 10.16 10.09
N GLU A 68 21.50 9.06 9.68
CA GLU A 68 22.48 9.05 8.59
C GLU A 68 21.87 9.51 7.25
N ALA A 69 20.65 9.05 6.93
CA ALA A 69 19.95 9.42 5.71
C ALA A 69 19.57 10.90 5.67
N VAL A 70 19.16 11.49 6.81
CA VAL A 70 18.83 12.92 6.92
C VAL A 70 20.06 13.80 6.68
N GLN A 71 21.26 13.33 7.04
CA GLN A 71 22.51 14.07 6.79
C GLN A 71 23.06 13.88 5.36
N CYS A 72 22.50 12.96 4.57
CA CYS A 72 22.95 12.67 3.22
C CYS A 72 22.33 13.64 2.21
N PRO A 73 23.11 14.51 1.53
CA PRO A 73 22.56 15.49 0.59
C PRO A 73 21.97 14.85 -0.68
N ASP A 74 22.32 13.59 -0.99
CA ASP A 74 21.78 12.85 -2.12
C ASP A 74 20.35 12.32 -1.86
N ILE A 75 19.89 12.33 -0.61
CA ILE A 75 18.56 11.88 -0.19
C ILE A 75 17.67 13.10 0.04
N GLY A 76 16.71 13.34 -0.87
CA GLY A 76 15.82 14.50 -0.79
C GLY A 76 14.80 14.43 0.36
N GLU A 77 14.11 13.30 0.51
CA GLU A 77 13.12 13.09 1.59
C GLU A 77 13.30 11.74 2.26
N ALA A 78 14.14 11.69 3.31
CA ALA A 78 14.43 10.45 4.05
C ALA A 78 13.17 9.84 4.73
N ASN A 79 12.15 10.66 5.00
CA ASN A 79 10.91 10.24 5.67
C ASN A 79 9.76 9.90 4.70
N ALA A 80 9.98 9.94 3.38
CA ALA A 80 8.95 9.59 2.41
C ALA A 80 8.72 8.07 2.40
N MET A 81 7.49 7.63 2.77
CA MET A 81 7.15 6.21 2.93
C MET A 81 6.04 5.77 1.97
N CYS A 82 6.26 4.67 1.25
CA CYS A 82 5.20 4.01 0.46
C CYS A 82 4.40 3.04 1.35
N LEU A 83 3.25 3.49 1.85
CA LEU A 83 2.38 2.67 2.71
C LEU A 83 1.38 1.85 1.89
N ALA A 84 1.51 0.53 1.95
CA ALA A 84 0.50 -0.37 1.43
C ALA A 84 -0.58 -0.62 2.50
N THR A 85 -1.85 -0.40 2.14
CA THR A 85 -2.99 -0.72 3.00
C THR A 85 -3.90 -1.72 2.28
N CYS A 86 -4.63 -2.53 3.05
CA CYS A 86 -5.61 -3.46 2.49
C CYS A 86 -6.99 -3.22 3.10
N THR A 87 -8.02 -3.34 2.28
CA THR A 87 -9.41 -3.32 2.75
C THR A 87 -9.76 -4.70 3.33
N ARG A 88 -10.71 -4.74 4.28
CA ARG A 88 -11.15 -5.98 4.96
C ARG A 88 -11.59 -7.09 4.00
N THR A 89 -12.08 -6.74 2.82
CA THR A 89 -12.37 -7.69 1.73
C THR A 89 -11.09 -8.06 1.01
N ARG A 90 -10.53 -9.24 1.34
CA ARG A 90 -9.49 -9.90 0.55
C ARG A 90 -10.14 -10.40 -0.75
N ILE A 91 -10.32 -9.54 -1.74
CA ILE A 91 -10.89 -9.93 -3.04
C ILE A 91 -9.84 -10.75 -3.79
N PRO A 92 -10.05 -12.05 -4.06
CA PRO A 92 -9.37 -12.73 -5.14
C PRO A 92 -9.97 -12.19 -6.45
N LEU A 93 -9.12 -11.86 -7.42
CA LEU A 93 -9.54 -11.47 -8.76
C LEU A 93 -10.58 -12.49 -9.29
N PRO A 94 -11.78 -12.07 -9.71
CA PRO A 94 -12.73 -13.00 -10.30
C PRO A 94 -12.15 -13.61 -11.58
N PRO A 95 -12.39 -14.90 -11.85
CA PRO A 95 -11.89 -15.55 -13.05
C PRO A 95 -12.42 -14.82 -14.29
N LEU A 96 -11.52 -14.59 -15.25
CA LEU A 96 -11.82 -14.03 -16.56
C LEU A 96 -13.03 -14.76 -17.16
N SER A 97 -14.00 -13.96 -17.59
CA SER A 97 -15.24 -14.31 -18.29
C SER A 97 -15.22 -15.64 -19.05
N SER A 98 -16.03 -16.60 -18.63
CA SER A 98 -16.68 -17.51 -19.56
C SER A 98 -17.87 -16.77 -20.18
N THR A 99 -17.63 -16.02 -21.26
CA THR A 99 -18.70 -15.73 -22.21
C THR A 99 -19.12 -17.05 -22.84
N GLY A 100 -20.10 -17.71 -22.22
CA GLY A 100 -20.94 -18.67 -22.90
C GLY A 100 -21.84 -17.91 -23.86
N SER A 101 -21.52 -17.97 -25.16
CA SER A 101 -22.51 -17.78 -26.22
C SER A 101 -23.20 -19.12 -26.45
N PRO A 102 -24.51 -19.27 -26.18
CA PRO A 102 -25.33 -20.20 -26.92
C PRO A 102 -25.88 -19.46 -28.16
N PHE A 103 -25.71 -20.08 -29.32
CA PHE A 103 -26.38 -19.84 -30.61
C PHE A 103 -27.01 -18.47 -30.89
#